data_AF-A0A9Q0NV92-F1
#
_entry.id   AF-A0A9Q0NV92-F1
#
_cell.length_a   1.000
_cell.length_b   1.000
_cell.length_c   1.000
_cell.angle_alpha   90.00
_cell.angle_beta   90.00
_cell.angle_gamma   90.00
#
_symmetry.space_group_name_H-M   'P 1'
#
loop_
_entity.id
_entity.type
_entity.pdbx_description
1 polymer ?
#
loop_
_entity_poly.entity_id
_entity_poly.type
_entity_poly.pdbx_seq_one_letter_code
_entity_poly.pdbx_strand_id
1 'polypeptide(L)'
;MDISRIFYPVKQFWRCEIEELRTTINKTESQLRHFIGEDIELLGLKELKQLERQLKTGAERIRSKKKRAISEHVSLLKSKLSDLQKENARLQKRLNELPDATNVSSRIPEANECDAFHQRR
;
A
#
# COMPACT_ATOMS: atom_id res chain seq x y z
N MET A 1 -33.53 50.91 -12.48
CA MET A 1 -32.20 50.26 -12.36
C MET A 1 -32.11 49.20 -13.44
N ASP A 2 -31.08 49.24 -14.27
CA ASP A 2 -30.89 48.28 -15.38
C ASP A 2 -30.44 46.92 -14.82
N ILE A 3 -31.22 45.88 -15.06
CA ILE A 3 -30.95 44.49 -14.64
C ILE A 3 -29.61 44.00 -15.22
N SER A 4 -29.22 44.51 -16.39
CA SER A 4 -27.94 44.23 -17.04
C SER A 4 -26.75 44.64 -16.17
N ARG A 5 -26.89 45.71 -15.37
CA ARG A 5 -25.84 46.21 -14.47
C ARG A 5 -25.59 45.29 -13.27
N ILE A 6 -26.58 44.48 -12.88
CA ILE A 6 -26.50 43.52 -11.76
C ILE A 6 -26.03 42.16 -12.26
N PHE A 7 -26.51 41.71 -13.42
CA PHE A 7 -26.20 40.38 -13.95
C PHE A 7 -24.81 40.31 -14.62
N TYR A 8 -24.30 41.43 -15.13
CA TYR A 8 -23.00 41.45 -15.80
C TYR A 8 -21.82 41.10 -14.88
N PRO A 9 -21.69 41.63 -13.65
CA PRO A 9 -20.66 41.21 -12.70
C PRO A 9 -20.71 39.72 -12.36
N VAL A 10 -21.91 39.17 -12.14
CA VAL A 10 -22.11 37.74 -11.82
C VAL A 10 -21.71 36.88 -13.02
N LYS A 11 -22.10 37.27 -14.24
CA LYS A 11 -21.70 36.60 -15.47
C LYS A 11 -20.18 36.61 -15.68
N GLN A 12 -19.52 37.74 -15.38
CA GLN A 12 -18.05 37.82 -15.51
C GLN A 12 -17.34 37.01 -14.45
N PHE A 13 -17.83 37.00 -13.21
CA PHE A 13 -17.30 36.15 -12.15
C PHE A 13 -17.30 34.67 -12.56
N TRP A 14 -18.46 34.14 -12.98
CA TRP A 14 -18.54 32.74 -13.41
C TRP A 14 -17.70 32.43 -14.65
N ARG A 15 -17.52 33.39 -15.57
CA ARG A 15 -16.58 33.22 -16.69
C ARG A 15 -15.14 33.08 -16.21
N CYS A 16 -14.69 33.93 -15.28
CA CYS A 16 -13.34 33.82 -14.72
C CYS A 16 -13.16 32.51 -13.96
N GLU A 17 -14.13 32.14 -13.12
CA GLU A 17 -14.11 30.89 -12.35
C GLU A 17 -13.97 29.67 -13.27
N ILE A 18 -14.74 29.62 -14.37
CA ILE A 18 -14.65 28.54 -15.35
C ILE A 18 -13.25 28.47 -15.99
N GLU A 19 -12.66 29.61 -16.35
CA GLU A 19 -11.32 29.64 -16.96
C GLU A 19 -10.22 29.26 -15.97
N GLU A 20 -10.33 29.64 -14.70
CA GLU A 20 -9.41 29.22 -13.64
C GLU A 20 -9.48 27.71 -13.39
N LEU A 21 -10.69 27.15 -13.33
CA LEU A 21 -10.90 25.72 -13.20
C LEU A 21 -10.33 24.95 -14.40
N ARG A 22 -10.59 25.42 -15.63
CA ARG A 22 -10.03 24.82 -16.85
C ARG A 22 -8.51 24.83 -16.87
N THR A 23 -7.91 25.95 -16.48
CA THR A 23 -6.45 26.10 -16.37
C THR A 23 -5.88 25.11 -15.34
N THR A 24 -6.56 24.96 -14.21
CA THR A 24 -6.17 24.03 -13.16
C THR A 24 -6.23 22.58 -13.65
N ILE A 25 -7.32 22.19 -14.32
CA ILE A 25 -7.48 20.86 -14.92
C ILE A 25 -6.35 20.57 -15.89
N ASN A 26 -6.14 21.45 -16.88
CA ASN A 26 -5.12 21.27 -17.90
C ASN A 26 -3.71 21.13 -17.29
N LYS A 27 -3.40 21.93 -16.27
CA LYS A 27 -2.14 21.87 -15.54
C LYS A 27 -1.99 20.53 -14.81
N THR A 28 -3.01 20.09 -14.09
CA THR A 28 -2.98 18.82 -13.35
C THR A 28 -2.85 17.62 -14.29
N GLU A 29 -3.58 17.62 -15.41
CA GLU A 29 -3.48 16.56 -16.41
C GLU A 29 -2.10 16.53 -17.08
N SER A 30 -1.54 17.69 -17.42
CA SER A 30 -0.16 17.77 -17.94
C SER A 30 0.85 17.24 -16.93
N GLN A 31 0.72 17.60 -15.65
CA GLN A 31 1.58 17.05 -14.60
C GLN A 31 1.44 15.53 -14.47
N LEU A 32 0.23 15.00 -14.59
CA LEU A 32 -0.01 13.56 -14.58
C LEU A 32 0.72 12.87 -15.74
N ARG A 33 0.59 13.38 -16.96
CA ARG A 33 1.31 12.87 -18.15
C ARG A 33 2.82 12.81 -17.91
N HIS A 34 3.41 13.90 -17.38
CA HIS A 34 4.83 13.89 -17.02
C HIS A 34 5.16 12.83 -15.95
N PHE A 35 4.32 12.65 -14.92
CA PHE A 35 4.56 11.63 -13.89
C PHE A 35 4.50 10.20 -14.42
N ILE A 36 3.70 9.93 -15.45
CA ILE A 36 3.61 8.60 -16.08
C ILE A 36 4.63 8.40 -17.20
N GLY A 37 5.43 9.42 -17.53
CA GLY A 37 6.50 9.33 -18.53
C GLY A 37 6.12 9.81 -19.92
N GLU A 38 5.00 10.51 -20.08
CA GLU A 38 4.54 11.15 -21.32
C GLU A 38 4.95 12.63 -21.38
N ASP A 39 4.97 13.23 -22.58
CA ASP A 39 5.31 14.64 -22.85
C ASP A 39 6.65 15.10 -22.24
N ILE A 40 7.58 14.18 -21.99
CA ILE A 40 8.84 14.45 -21.27
C ILE A 40 9.78 15.33 -22.11
N GLU A 41 9.71 15.21 -23.43
CA GLU A 41 10.45 16.02 -24.39
C GLU A 41 10.16 17.53 -24.27
N LEU A 42 9.03 17.91 -23.66
CA LEU A 42 8.65 19.30 -23.44
C LEU A 42 9.32 19.91 -22.20
N LEU A 43 9.95 19.09 -21.35
CA LEU A 43 10.55 19.52 -20.10
C LEU A 43 12.03 19.89 -20.25
N GLY A 44 12.42 21.04 -19.68
CA GLY A 44 13.83 21.39 -19.55
C GLY A 44 14.55 20.58 -18.48
N LEU A 45 15.89 20.61 -18.47
CA LEU A 45 16.72 19.86 -17.52
C LEU A 45 16.37 20.12 -16.04
N LYS A 46 16.02 21.36 -15.69
CA LYS A 46 15.63 21.72 -14.31
C LYS A 46 14.31 21.06 -13.92
N GLU A 47 13.34 21.07 -14.82
CA GLU A 47 12.01 20.49 -14.60
C GLU A 47 12.10 18.96 -14.54
N LEU A 48 12.91 18.35 -15.41
CA LEU A 48 13.17 16.92 -15.39
C LEU A 48 13.80 16.46 -14.07
N LYS A 49 14.80 17.20 -13.57
CA LYS A 49 15.41 16.93 -12.25
C LYS A 49 14.40 17.07 -11.11
N GLN A 50 13.48 18.03 -11.20
CA GLN A 50 12.43 18.21 -10.21
C GLN A 50 11.42 17.05 -10.25
N LEU A 51 11.00 16.63 -11.44
CA LEU A 51 10.11 15.49 -11.67
C LEU A 51 10.72 14.19 -11.10
N GLU A 52 11.99 13.92 -11.40
CA GLU A 52 12.72 12.76 -10.89
C GLU A 52 12.74 12.74 -9.36
N ARG A 53 13.05 13.87 -8.71
CA ARG A 53 13.05 13.99 -7.25
C ARG A 53 11.67 13.72 -6.65
N GLN A 54 10.61 14.23 -7.28
CA GLN A 54 9.23 14.00 -6.84
C GLN A 54 8.84 12.52 -6.97
N LEU A 55 9.13 11.89 -8.10
CA LEU A 55 8.89 10.47 -8.32
C LEU A 55 9.66 9.59 -7.32
N LYS A 56 10.95 9.86 -7.11
CA LYS A 56 11.78 9.14 -6.15
C LYS A 56 11.20 9.24 -4.73
N THR A 57 10.84 10.44 -4.31
CA THR A 57 10.26 10.69 -2.98
C THR A 57 8.90 10.02 -2.81
N GLY A 58 8.04 10.11 -3.83
CA GLY A 58 6.72 9.46 -3.84
C GLY A 58 6.83 7.93 -3.79
N ALA A 59 7.72 7.35 -4.59
CA ALA A 59 7.98 5.92 -4.62
C ALA A 59 8.50 5.40 -3.27
N GLU A 60 9.42 6.15 -2.63
CA GLU A 60 9.93 5.80 -1.31
C GLU A 60 8.84 5.85 -0.23
N ARG A 61 7.97 6.85 -0.27
CA ARG A 61 6.80 6.94 0.62
C ARG A 61 5.87 5.73 0.47
N ILE A 62 5.57 5.33 -0.77
CA ILE A 62 4.74 4.15 -1.05
C ILE A 62 5.42 2.87 -0.52
N ARG A 63 6.71 2.69 -0.80
CA ARG A 63 7.49 1.54 -0.35
C ARG A 63 7.52 1.45 1.17
N SER A 64 7.76 2.56 1.85
CA SER A 64 7.74 2.66 3.31
C SER A 64 6.38 2.29 3.89
N LYS A 65 5.27 2.76 3.30
CA LYS A 65 3.91 2.41 3.73
C LYS A 65 3.63 0.91 3.54
N LYS A 66 3.99 0.34 2.38
CA LYS A 66 3.87 -1.10 2.12
C LYS A 66 4.68 -1.93 3.11
N LYS A 67 5.94 -1.53 3.36
CA LYS A 67 6.82 -2.20 4.32
C LYS A 67 6.20 -2.23 5.71
N ARG A 68 5.69 -1.09 6.19
CA ARG A 68 5.02 -1.00 7.51
C ARG A 68 3.83 -1.94 7.60
N ALA A 69 2.92 -1.89 6.63
CA ALA A 69 1.74 -2.77 6.62
C ALA A 69 2.12 -4.26 6.64
N ILE A 70 3.11 -4.67 5.83
CA ILE A 70 3.60 -6.06 5.83
C ILE A 70 4.20 -6.42 7.18
N SER A 71 5.02 -5.55 7.79
CA SER A 71 5.60 -5.80 9.11
C SER A 71 4.53 -5.95 10.21
N GLU A 72 3.47 -5.14 10.17
CA GLU A 72 2.31 -5.26 11.07
C GLU A 72 1.63 -6.62 10.91
N HIS A 73 1.35 -7.04 9.66
CA HIS A 73 0.76 -8.35 9.38
C HIS A 73 1.64 -9.51 9.83
N VAL A 74 2.96 -9.44 9.59
CA VAL A 74 3.91 -10.46 10.05
C VAL A 74 3.91 -10.56 11.58
N SER A 75 3.89 -9.42 12.28
CA SER A 75 3.82 -9.40 13.75
C SER A 75 2.55 -10.06 14.27
N LEU A 76 1.40 -9.72 13.69
CA LEU A 76 0.11 -10.31 14.04
C LEU A 76 0.12 -11.84 13.85
N LEU A 77 0.60 -12.32 12.70
CA LEU A 77 0.66 -13.75 12.41
C LEU A 77 1.61 -14.49 13.36
N LYS A 78 2.76 -13.89 13.70
CA LYS A 78 3.69 -14.47 14.69
C LYS A 78 3.06 -14.59 16.08
N SER A 79 2.31 -13.58 16.52
CA SER A 79 1.58 -13.65 17.80
C SER A 79 0.57 -14.80 17.78
N LYS A 80 -0.26 -14.87 16.72
CA LYS A 80 -1.27 -15.93 16.57
C LYS A 80 -0.64 -17.32 16.56
N LEU A 81 0.50 -17.48 15.87
CA LEU A 81 1.24 -18.75 15.87
C LEU A 81 1.69 -19.12 17.29
N SER A 82 2.25 -18.18 18.05
CA SER A 82 2.68 -18.42 19.43
C SER A 82 1.51 -18.82 20.32
N ASP A 83 0.36 -18.16 20.20
CA ASP A 83 -0.82 -18.47 21.00
C ASP A 83 -1.40 -19.86 20.67
N LEU A 84 -1.45 -20.21 19.38
CA LEU A 84 -1.86 -21.56 18.95
C LEU A 84 -0.90 -22.64 19.41
N GLN A 85 0.41 -22.38 19.38
CA GLN A 85 1.42 -23.32 19.89
C GLN A 85 1.27 -23.55 21.40
N LYS A 86 1.04 -22.49 22.18
CA LYS A 86 0.78 -22.59 23.62
C LYS A 86 -0.49 -23.40 23.90
N GLU A 87 -1.56 -23.12 23.17
CA GLU A 87 -2.82 -23.82 23.34
C GLU A 87 -2.71 -25.31 22.94
N ASN A 88 -2.03 -25.61 21.83
CA ASN A 88 -1.79 -26.99 21.41
C ASN A 88 -0.96 -27.75 22.45
N ALA A 89 0.12 -27.15 22.97
CA ALA A 89 0.92 -27.75 24.04
C ALA A 89 0.08 -28.01 25.31
N ARG A 90 -0.83 -27.08 25.67
CA ARG A 90 -1.76 -27.25 26.79
C ARG A 90 -2.72 -28.42 26.56
N LEU A 91 -3.27 -28.55 25.35
CA LEU A 91 -4.17 -29.64 24.98
C LEU A 91 -3.46 -30.99 24.95
N GLN A 92 -2.25 -31.07 24.39
CA GLN A 92 -1.43 -32.28 24.41
C GLN A 92 -1.12 -32.74 25.83
N LYS A 93 -0.78 -31.81 26.73
CA LYS A 93 -0.56 -32.13 28.14
C LYS A 93 -1.81 -32.73 28.78
N ARG A 94 -2.99 -32.13 28.56
CA ARG A 94 -4.28 -32.65 29.05
C ARG A 94 -4.62 -34.02 28.47
N LEU A 95 -4.31 -34.26 27.19
CA LEU A 95 -4.53 -35.55 26.55
C LEU A 95 -3.68 -36.65 27.21
N ASN A 96 -2.43 -36.33 27.53
CA ASN A 96 -1.51 -37.27 28.19
C ASN A 96 -1.84 -37.50 29.68
N GLU A 97 -2.55 -36.58 30.32
CA GLU A 97 -3.01 -36.69 31.72
C GLU A 97 -4.34 -37.48 31.84
N LEU A 98 -5.05 -37.74 30.75
CA LEU A 98 -6.22 -38.61 30.74
C LEU A 98 -5.78 -40.08 30.87
N PRO A 99 -6.26 -40.83 31.87
CA PRO A 99 -5.95 -42.25 31.99
C PRO A 99 -6.67 -43.05 30.88
N ASP A 100 -5.87 -43.82 30.14
CA ASP A 100 -6.22 -44.85 29.14
C ASP A 100 -7.70 -44.97 28.74
N ALA A 101 -8.08 -44.20 27.72
CA ALA A 101 -9.23 -44.50 26.89
C ALA A 101 -8.96 -44.23 25.40
N THR A 102 -7.80 -44.60 24.88
CA THR A 102 -7.60 -44.95 23.45
C THR A 102 -6.16 -45.38 23.18
N ASN A 103 -5.90 -46.65 23.43
CA ASN A 103 -4.88 -47.39 22.68
C ASN A 103 -5.43 -47.64 21.27
N VAL A 104 -5.33 -46.64 20.38
CA VAL A 104 -5.51 -46.82 18.93
C VAL A 104 -4.45 -45.97 18.22
N SER A 105 -3.33 -46.64 17.92
CA SER A 105 -2.64 -46.63 16.61
C SER A 105 -2.96 -45.43 15.71
N SER A 106 -2.03 -44.57 15.31
CA SER A 106 -0.94 -44.94 14.40
C SER A 106 -0.07 -43.70 14.08
N ARG A 107 1.21 -43.97 13.85
CA ARG A 107 2.28 -43.06 13.39
C ARG A 107 1.83 -42.14 12.25
N ILE A 108 2.18 -40.85 12.35
CA ILE A 108 2.45 -40.02 11.17
C ILE A 108 3.95 -39.67 11.22
N PRO A 109 4.78 -40.18 10.30
CA PRO A 109 6.18 -39.77 10.20
C PRO A 109 6.30 -38.28 9.85
N GLU A 110 7.23 -37.60 10.51
CA GLU A 110 7.66 -36.24 10.20
C GLU A 110 8.09 -36.11 8.74
N ALA A 111 7.38 -35.32 7.95
CA ALA A 111 7.87 -34.83 6.67
C ALA A 111 8.78 -33.62 6.93
N ASN A 112 10.06 -33.90 7.17
CA ASN A 112 11.12 -32.89 7.13
C ASN A 112 11.47 -32.59 5.67
N GLU A 113 10.91 -31.53 5.10
CA GLU A 113 11.51 -30.83 3.96
C GLU A 113 11.35 -29.31 4.14
N CYS A 114 12.29 -28.68 4.84
CA CYS A 114 12.54 -27.25 4.70
C CYS A 114 13.99 -26.88 5.08
N ASP A 115 14.97 -27.53 4.43
CA ASP A 115 16.39 -27.14 4.52
C ASP A 115 17.03 -26.90 3.14
N ALA A 116 16.25 -26.42 2.17
CA ALA A 116 16.73 -26.20 0.79
C ALA A 116 17.00 -24.73 0.40
N PHE A 117 17.01 -23.76 1.33
CA PHE A 117 17.15 -22.33 0.96
C PHE A 117 18.31 -21.55 1.60
N HIS A 118 19.30 -22.20 2.21
CA HIS A 118 20.46 -21.49 2.79
C HIS A 118 21.82 -21.70 2.11
N GLN A 119 21.87 -22.27 0.90
CA GLN A 119 23.12 -22.34 0.13
C GLN A 119 23.01 -21.73 -1.27
N ARG A 120 22.61 -20.45 -1.38
CA ARG A 120 22.99 -19.65 -2.55
C ARG A 120 22.98 -18.15 -2.25
N ARG A 121 24.07 -17.66 -1.64
CA ARG A 121 24.87 -16.54 -2.14
C ARG A 121 26.07 -16.28 -1.24
#